data_AF-A0A9D6R1N6-F1
#
_entry.id   AF-A0A9D6R1N6-F1
#
_cell.length_a   1.000
_cell.length_b   1.000
_cell.length_c   1.000
_cell.angle_alpha   90.00
_cell.angle_beta   90.00
_cell.angle_gamma   90.00
#
_symmetry.space_group_name_H-M   'P 1'
#
loop_
_entity.id
_entity.type
_entity.pdbx_description
1 polymer ?
#
loop_
_entity_poly.entity_id
_entity_poly.type
_entity_poly.pdbx_seq_one_letter_code
_entity_poly.pdbx_strand_id
1 'polypeptide(L)'
;MSTLFLRHPEETDLALFAGGELGPLARWRIEGHLSGCAACRQAVGEFFELRSRAMDLAELPALDWSQIAARIHRRVEQERESSRSSFRGLTLWRPAWSLALALLVLLGSGAYVTYQRVLPGRAGSGAVQLDATADAVELRVGERQVLTLMNTAQNETQVHRRVSADAVSARYLDADTGNITVNNVYVQ
;
A
#
# COMPACT_ATOMS: atom_id res chain seq x y z
N MET A 1 -2.37 -15.67 10.64
CA MET A 1 -3.02 -15.03 9.47
C MET A 1 -4.42 -15.65 9.31
N SER A 2 -5.43 -15.21 10.06
CA SER A 2 -6.77 -15.85 10.06
C SER A 2 -7.84 -14.88 10.57
N THR A 3 -8.39 -14.02 9.71
CA THR A 3 -9.52 -13.13 10.08
C THR A 3 -10.65 -13.09 9.05
N LEU A 4 -10.58 -13.83 7.95
CA LEU A 4 -11.66 -13.90 6.94
C LEU A 4 -12.83 -14.82 7.32
N PHE A 5 -12.79 -15.47 8.49
CA PHE A 5 -13.81 -16.44 8.92
C PHE A 5 -15.01 -15.85 9.66
N LEU A 6 -14.95 -14.58 10.09
CA LEU A 6 -15.98 -14.02 10.98
C LEU A 6 -17.17 -13.39 10.26
N ARG A 7 -17.12 -13.27 8.92
CA ARG A 7 -18.23 -12.69 8.14
C ARG A 7 -18.56 -13.60 6.96
N HIS A 8 -19.80 -14.09 6.94
CA HIS A 8 -20.33 -14.78 5.77
C HIS A 8 -20.42 -13.79 4.60
N PRO A 9 -20.08 -14.23 3.36
CA PRO A 9 -20.33 -13.46 2.16
C PRO A 9 -21.82 -13.11 2.05
N GLU A 10 -22.12 -11.99 1.41
CA GLU A 10 -23.49 -11.62 1.09
C GLU A 10 -24.11 -12.68 0.17
N GLU A 11 -25.42 -12.88 0.26
CA GLU A 11 -26.15 -13.80 -0.59
C GLU A 11 -26.01 -13.46 -2.08
N THR A 12 -26.00 -12.16 -2.42
CA THR A 12 -25.73 -11.65 -3.76
C THR A 12 -24.39 -12.12 -4.30
N ASP A 13 -23.34 -12.08 -3.48
CA ASP A 13 -21.99 -12.55 -3.84
C ASP A 13 -21.99 -14.06 -4.09
N LEU A 14 -22.73 -14.85 -3.31
CA LEU A 14 -22.83 -16.31 -3.50
C LEU A 14 -23.61 -16.68 -4.77
N ALA A 15 -24.68 -15.93 -5.08
CA ALA A 15 -25.42 -16.09 -6.32
C ALA A 15 -24.57 -15.72 -7.55
N LEU A 16 -23.82 -14.62 -7.50
CA LEU A 16 -22.88 -14.22 -8.55
C LEU A 16 -21.73 -15.23 -8.70
N PHE A 17 -21.27 -15.82 -7.59
CA PHE A 17 -20.30 -16.91 -7.61
C PHE A 17 -20.84 -18.15 -8.33
N ALA A 18 -22.05 -18.58 -7.99
CA ALA A 18 -22.73 -19.71 -8.65
C ALA A 18 -23.00 -19.43 -10.14
N GLY A 19 -23.28 -18.18 -10.50
CA GLY A 19 -23.45 -17.73 -11.89
C GLY A 19 -22.16 -17.58 -12.69
N GLY A 20 -20.99 -17.56 -12.02
CA GLY A 20 -19.70 -17.32 -12.64
C GLY A 20 -19.43 -15.86 -13.04
N GLU A 21 -20.18 -14.91 -12.49
CA GLU A 21 -20.14 -13.49 -12.85
C GLU A 21 -19.23 -12.65 -11.95
N LEU A 22 -18.63 -13.26 -10.92
CA LEU A 22 -17.66 -12.59 -10.07
C LEU A 22 -16.32 -12.36 -10.76
N GLY A 23 -15.75 -11.18 -10.50
CA GLY A 23 -14.37 -10.88 -10.86
C GLY A 23 -13.36 -11.82 -10.16
N PRO A 24 -12.15 -11.98 -10.72
CA PRO A 24 -11.18 -13.00 -10.31
C PRO A 24 -10.77 -12.92 -8.82
N LEU A 25 -10.64 -11.71 -8.27
CA LEU A 25 -10.28 -11.50 -6.86
C LEU A 25 -11.43 -11.89 -5.91
N ALA A 26 -12.66 -11.52 -6.26
CA ALA A 26 -13.83 -11.84 -5.45
C ALA A 26 -14.12 -13.34 -5.46
N ARG A 27 -13.91 -13.98 -6.61
CA ARG A 27 -13.99 -15.44 -6.77
C ARG A 27 -13.01 -16.17 -5.86
N TRP A 28 -11.73 -15.80 -5.88
CA TRP A 28 -10.70 -16.40 -5.03
C TRP A 28 -11.02 -16.26 -3.52
N ARG A 29 -11.50 -15.08 -3.10
CA ARG A 29 -11.93 -14.84 -1.71
C ARG A 29 -13.05 -15.79 -1.29
N ILE A 30 -14.06 -15.97 -2.14
CA ILE A 30 -15.20 -16.86 -1.86
C ILE A 30 -14.76 -18.32 -1.87
N GLU A 31 -13.94 -18.76 -2.83
CA GLU A 31 -13.35 -20.11 -2.84
C GLU A 31 -12.61 -20.42 -1.54
N GLY A 32 -11.81 -19.46 -1.06
CA GLY A 32 -11.14 -19.54 0.25
C GLY A 32 -12.14 -19.71 1.39
N HIS A 33 -13.23 -18.93 1.42
CA HIS A 33 -14.27 -19.07 2.45
C HIS A 33 -15.03 -20.39 2.36
N LEU A 34 -15.36 -20.85 1.15
CA LEU A 34 -16.04 -22.10 0.88
C LEU A 34 -15.22 -23.32 1.33
N SER A 35 -13.89 -23.22 1.40
CA SER A 35 -13.06 -24.32 1.94
C SER A 35 -13.36 -24.61 3.42
N GLY A 36 -13.71 -23.59 4.21
CA GLY A 36 -13.91 -23.72 5.66
C GLY A 36 -15.34 -23.53 6.16
N CYS A 37 -16.29 -23.13 5.30
CA CYS A 37 -17.68 -22.89 5.70
C CYS A 37 -18.65 -23.85 4.99
N ALA A 38 -19.24 -24.78 5.74
CA ALA A 38 -20.23 -25.72 5.20
C ALA A 38 -21.55 -25.04 4.78
N ALA A 39 -22.02 -24.06 5.55
CA ALA A 39 -23.27 -23.34 5.25
C ALA A 39 -23.20 -22.59 3.92
N CYS A 40 -22.09 -21.89 3.64
CA CYS A 40 -21.92 -21.20 2.36
C CYS A 40 -21.74 -22.17 1.19
N ARG A 41 -21.15 -23.35 1.40
CA ARG A 41 -21.10 -24.41 0.37
C ARG A 41 -22.49 -24.91 0.02
N GLN A 42 -23.34 -25.12 1.02
CA GLN A 42 -24.72 -25.53 0.81
C GLN A 42 -25.49 -24.47 0.02
N ALA A 43 -25.43 -23.20 0.43
CA ALA A 43 -26.11 -22.10 -0.27
C ALA A 43 -25.68 -21.98 -1.75
N VAL A 44 -24.38 -22.08 -2.04
CA VAL A 44 -23.89 -22.08 -3.44
C VAL A 44 -24.41 -23.30 -4.22
N GLY A 45 -24.51 -24.46 -3.57
CA GLY A 45 -25.11 -25.66 -4.16
C GLY A 45 -26.58 -25.46 -4.54
N GLU A 46 -27.36 -24.84 -3.66
CA GLU A 46 -28.78 -24.51 -3.90
C GLU A 46 -28.93 -23.56 -5.10
N PHE A 47 -28.07 -22.53 -5.21
CA PHE A 47 -28.06 -21.64 -6.38
C PHE A 47 -27.67 -22.38 -7.68
N PHE A 48 -26.72 -23.31 -7.60
CA PHE A 48 -26.31 -24.10 -8.76
C PHE A 48 -27.43 -25.02 -9.25
N GLU A 49 -28.12 -25.70 -8.33
CA GLU A 49 -29.30 -26.52 -8.67
C GLU A 49 -30.45 -25.69 -9.24
N LEU A 50 -30.72 -24.51 -8.66
CA LEU A 50 -31.76 -23.63 -9.18
C LEU A 50 -31.44 -23.20 -10.62
N ARG A 51 -30.17 -22.85 -10.89
CA ARG A 51 -29.69 -22.52 -12.24
C ARG A 51 -29.82 -23.69 -13.19
N SER A 52 -29.43 -24.91 -12.79
CA SER A 52 -29.51 -26.07 -13.66
C SER A 52 -30.96 -26.37 -14.04
N ARG A 53 -31.88 -26.34 -13.07
CA ARG A 53 -33.31 -26.51 -13.32
C ARG A 53 -33.84 -25.41 -14.25
N ALA A 54 -33.44 -24.16 -14.04
CA ALA A 54 -33.84 -23.06 -14.91
C ALA A 54 -33.34 -23.25 -16.35
N MET A 55 -32.14 -23.81 -16.54
CA MET A 55 -31.59 -24.13 -17.86
C MET A 55 -32.32 -25.30 -18.51
N ASP A 56 -32.71 -26.32 -17.74
CA ASP A 56 -33.47 -27.47 -18.25
C ASP A 56 -34.89 -27.10 -18.71
N LEU A 57 -35.52 -26.12 -18.04
CA LEU A 57 -36.83 -25.59 -18.44
C LEU A 57 -36.76 -24.56 -19.57
N ALA A 58 -35.57 -24.05 -19.90
CA ALA A 58 -35.41 -23.02 -20.90
C ALA A 58 -35.50 -23.63 -22.32
N GLU A 59 -36.71 -23.76 -22.84
CA GLU A 59 -36.89 -23.78 -24.30
C GLU A 59 -36.39 -22.44 -24.85
N LEU A 60 -35.19 -22.44 -25.42
CA LEU A 60 -34.67 -21.24 -26.07
C LEU A 60 -35.61 -20.89 -27.23
N PRO A 61 -36.18 -19.67 -27.26
CA PRO A 61 -36.92 -19.24 -28.43
C PRO A 61 -35.98 -19.29 -29.64
N ALA A 62 -36.54 -19.52 -30.83
CA ALA A 62 -35.77 -19.42 -32.07
C ALA A 62 -35.30 -17.96 -32.25
N LEU A 63 -34.12 -17.66 -31.71
CA LEU A 63 -33.48 -16.37 -31.82
C LEU A 63 -32.82 -16.28 -33.19
N ASP A 64 -33.15 -15.24 -33.94
CA ASP A 64 -32.41 -14.88 -35.14
C ASP A 64 -31.07 -14.24 -34.74
N TRP A 65 -30.07 -15.09 -34.51
CA TRP A 65 -28.71 -14.69 -34.16
C TRP A 65 -28.09 -13.74 -35.18
N SER A 66 -28.49 -13.84 -36.46
CA SER A 66 -27.98 -12.97 -37.52
C SER A 66 -28.48 -11.53 -37.34
N GLN A 67 -29.75 -11.37 -36.97
CA GLN A 67 -30.33 -10.07 -36.68
C GLN A 67 -29.71 -9.44 -35.43
N ILE A 68 -29.50 -10.23 -34.37
CA ILE A 68 -28.88 -9.77 -33.13
C ILE A 68 -27.44 -9.31 -33.40
N ALA A 69 -26.65 -10.13 -34.09
CA ALA A 69 -25.27 -9.80 -34.46
C ALA A 69 -25.21 -8.52 -35.31
N ALA A 70 -26.07 -8.39 -36.33
CA ALA A 70 -26.13 -7.20 -37.18
C ALA A 70 -26.53 -5.93 -36.40
N ARG A 71 -27.32 -6.05 -35.34
CA ARG A 71 -27.69 -4.92 -34.46
C ARG A 71 -26.52 -4.50 -33.58
N ILE A 72 -25.79 -5.46 -33.01
CA ILE A 72 -24.61 -5.19 -32.17
C ILE A 72 -23.50 -4.56 -33.02
N HIS A 73 -23.20 -5.10 -34.20
CA HIS A 73 -22.19 -4.55 -35.11
C HIS A 73 -22.48 -3.09 -35.47
N ARG A 74 -23.71 -2.78 -35.89
CA ARG A 74 -24.12 -1.40 -36.22
C ARG A 74 -23.95 -0.46 -35.03
N ARG A 75 -24.25 -0.90 -33.81
CA ARG A 75 -24.10 -0.07 -32.60
C ARG A 75 -22.63 0.21 -32.29
N VAL A 76 -21.76 -0.80 -32.40
CA VAL A 76 -20.31 -0.64 -32.18
C VAL A 76 -19.69 0.28 -33.25
N GLU A 77 -20.12 0.17 -34.50
CA GLU A 77 -19.67 1.06 -35.58
C GLU A 77 -20.11 2.50 -35.32
N GLN A 78 -21.37 2.72 -34.94
CA GLN A 78 -21.89 4.03 -34.59
C GLN A 78 -21.14 4.67 -33.41
N GLU A 79 -20.87 3.91 -32.34
CA GLU A 79 -20.10 4.39 -31.18
C GLU A 79 -18.64 4.69 -31.54
N ARG A 80 -18.04 3.94 -32.47
CA ARG A 80 -16.69 4.24 -32.98
C ARG A 80 -16.66 5.54 -33.78
N GLU A 81 -17.69 5.82 -34.57
CA GLU A 81 -17.79 7.08 -35.31
C GLU A 81 -18.00 8.27 -34.38
N SER A 82 -18.89 8.15 -33.38
CA SER A 82 -19.10 9.21 -32.38
C SER A 82 -17.88 9.45 -31.48
N SER A 83 -17.14 8.39 -31.17
CA SER A 83 -15.90 8.50 -30.40
C SER A 83 -14.79 9.15 -31.21
N ARG A 84 -14.65 8.81 -32.50
CA ARG A 84 -13.67 9.47 -33.40
C ARG A 84 -13.93 10.97 -33.55
N SER A 85 -15.20 11.40 -33.59
CA SER A 85 -15.53 12.84 -33.62
C SER A 85 -15.26 13.53 -32.28
N SER A 86 -15.54 12.86 -31.15
CA SER A 86 -15.24 13.40 -29.81
C SER A 86 -13.75 13.52 -29.52
N PHE A 87 -12.93 12.55 -29.96
CA PHE A 87 -11.48 12.60 -29.76
C PHE A 87 -10.77 13.67 -30.61
N ARG A 88 -11.37 14.12 -31.73
CA ARG A 88 -10.85 15.27 -32.49
C ARG A 88 -10.98 16.60 -31.72
N GLY A 89 -11.85 16.69 -30.70
CA GLY A 89 -11.97 17.86 -29.83
C GLY A 89 -10.94 17.92 -28.70
N LEU A 90 -10.28 16.80 -28.36
CA LEU A 90 -9.33 16.70 -27.25
C LEU A 90 -7.85 16.85 -27.66
N THR A 91 -7.55 16.91 -28.97
CA THR A 91 -6.19 17.16 -29.48
C THR A 91 -5.70 18.60 -29.24
N LEU A 92 -6.55 19.48 -28.70
CA LEU A 92 -6.16 20.81 -28.21
C LEU A 92 -5.68 20.83 -26.75
N TRP A 93 -5.45 19.66 -26.12
CA TRP A 93 -4.68 19.61 -24.87
C TRP A 93 -3.22 19.93 -25.17
N ARG A 94 -2.93 21.24 -25.21
CA ARG A 94 -1.63 21.81 -25.54
C ARG A 94 -0.54 21.11 -24.70
N PRO A 95 0.53 20.59 -25.31
CA PRO A 95 1.66 20.00 -24.58
C PRO A 95 2.37 20.99 -23.63
N ALA A 96 1.97 22.26 -23.65
CA ALA A 96 2.36 23.27 -22.67
C ALA A 96 1.88 22.96 -21.24
N TRP A 97 0.74 22.29 -21.06
CA TRP A 97 0.18 22.04 -19.72
C TRP A 97 0.92 20.90 -19.00
N SER A 98 1.34 19.86 -19.73
CA SER A 98 2.18 18.80 -19.17
C SER A 98 3.55 19.32 -18.75
N LEU A 99 4.15 20.20 -19.54
CA LEU A 99 5.39 20.89 -19.18
C LEU A 99 5.21 21.77 -17.94
N ALA A 100 4.15 22.58 -17.88
CA ALA A 100 3.87 23.45 -16.73
C ALA A 100 3.66 22.65 -15.44
N LEU A 101 2.94 21.52 -15.49
CA LEU A 101 2.67 20.68 -14.32
C LEU A 101 3.93 19.95 -13.84
N ALA A 102 4.76 19.45 -14.76
CA ALA A 102 6.07 18.87 -14.42
C ALA A 102 7.00 19.89 -13.75
N LEU A 103 7.02 21.13 -14.25
CA LEU A 103 7.82 22.22 -13.67
C LEU A 103 7.32 22.62 -12.28
N LEU A 104 6.00 22.64 -12.07
CA LEU A 104 5.40 22.95 -10.78
C LEU A 104 5.69 21.87 -9.73
N VAL A 105 5.68 20.58 -10.11
CA VAL A 105 6.07 19.47 -9.23
C VAL A 105 7.55 19.54 -8.86
N LEU A 106 8.43 19.84 -9.83
CA LEU A 106 9.86 20.04 -9.59
C LEU A 106 10.13 21.21 -8.64
N LEU A 107 9.52 22.37 -8.88
CA LEU A 107 9.67 23.54 -8.02
C LEU A 107 9.06 23.31 -6.62
N GLY A 108 7.89 22.69 -6.54
CA GLY A 108 7.23 22.37 -5.27
C GLY A 108 8.02 21.38 -4.41
N SER A 109 8.57 20.32 -5.02
CA SER A 109 9.41 19.34 -4.30
C SER A 109 10.72 19.96 -3.80
N GLY A 110 11.37 20.81 -4.61
CA GLY A 110 12.58 21.52 -4.19
C GLY A 110 12.30 22.52 -3.07
N ALA A 111 11.20 23.27 -3.16
CA ALA A 111 10.76 24.20 -2.12
C ALA A 111 10.42 23.46 -0.82
N TYR A 112 9.75 22.31 -0.91
CA TYR A 112 9.36 21.49 0.24
C TYR A 112 10.58 20.97 1.02
N VAL A 113 11.59 20.43 0.32
CA VAL A 113 12.84 19.96 0.95
C VAL A 113 13.60 21.11 1.60
N THR A 114 13.60 22.28 0.96
CA THR A 114 14.27 23.47 1.51
C THR A 114 13.52 23.99 2.73
N TYR A 115 12.19 24.02 2.70
CA TYR A 115 11.35 24.42 3.83
C TYR A 115 11.52 23.48 5.02
N GLN A 116 11.62 22.16 4.80
CA GLN A 116 11.91 21.20 5.86
C GLN A 116 13.28 21.41 6.51
N ARG A 117 14.30 21.83 5.74
CA ARG A 117 15.63 22.16 6.28
C ARG A 117 15.67 23.49 7.04
N VAL A 118 14.74 24.39 6.75
CA VAL A 118 14.65 25.74 7.34
C VAL A 118 13.58 25.85 8.43
N LEU A 119 12.84 24.78 8.73
CA LEU A 119 12.13 24.67 10.00
C LEU A 119 13.20 24.45 11.09
N PRO A 120 13.61 25.47 11.87
CA PRO A 120 14.41 25.22 13.05
C PRO A 120 13.62 24.24 13.90
N GLY A 121 14.22 23.08 14.17
CA GLY A 121 13.76 22.19 15.23
C GLY A 121 13.46 23.07 16.43
N ARG A 122 12.23 22.96 16.92
CA ARG A 122 11.70 23.65 18.08
C ARG A 122 12.77 23.55 19.18
N ALA A 123 13.54 24.61 19.38
CA ALA A 123 14.45 24.73 20.50
C ALA A 123 13.58 24.88 21.74
N GLY A 124 13.11 23.75 22.26
CA GLY A 124 12.64 23.65 23.62
C GLY A 124 13.79 24.10 24.52
N SER A 125 13.56 25.17 25.26
CA SER A 125 14.44 25.70 26.30
C SER A 125 14.85 24.58 27.26
N GLY A 126 16.06 24.07 27.07
CA GLY A 126 16.63 22.95 27.83
C GLY A 126 17.41 21.98 26.95
N ALA A 127 18.21 22.49 26.00
CA ALA A 127 18.89 21.68 24.98
C ALA A 127 19.77 20.60 25.62
N VAL A 128 19.26 19.38 25.64
CA VAL A 128 20.00 18.16 25.87
C VAL A 128 20.76 17.88 24.59
N GLN A 129 22.04 18.25 24.58
CA GLN A 129 22.94 18.03 23.47
C GLN A 129 23.61 16.68 23.66
N LEU A 130 23.18 15.72 22.86
CA LEU A 130 23.77 14.38 22.82
C LEU A 130 24.95 14.42 21.85
N ASP A 131 26.15 14.33 22.39
CA ASP A 131 27.36 14.23 21.60
C ASP A 131 27.90 12.81 21.70
N ALA A 132 28.48 12.33 20.63
CA ALA A 132 28.98 10.97 20.61
C ALA A 132 30.43 10.98 20.12
N THR A 133 31.33 10.79 21.07
CA THR A 133 32.78 10.74 20.86
C THR A 133 33.16 9.33 20.37
N ALA A 134 34.37 9.14 19.84
CA ALA A 134 34.83 7.83 19.36
C ALA A 134 34.74 6.74 20.46
N ASP A 135 34.92 7.14 21.73
CA ASP A 135 35.05 6.22 22.86
C ASP A 135 33.86 6.26 23.85
N ALA A 136 32.91 7.19 23.64
CA ALA A 136 31.82 7.40 24.59
C ALA A 136 30.56 8.03 23.98
N VAL A 137 29.41 7.76 24.61
CA VAL A 137 28.17 8.52 24.39
C VAL A 137 28.00 9.49 25.55
N GLU A 138 27.92 10.79 25.24
CA GLU A 138 27.84 11.88 26.21
C GLU A 138 26.47 12.56 26.14
N LEU A 139 25.80 12.62 27.27
CA LEU A 139 24.60 13.41 27.48
C LEU A 139 25.00 14.74 28.14
N ARG A 140 24.95 15.83 27.39
CA ARG A 140 25.14 17.19 27.92
C ARG A 140 23.79 17.86 28.04
N VAL A 141 23.49 18.44 29.19
CA VAL A 141 22.28 19.26 29.38
C VAL A 141 22.75 20.69 29.64
N GLY A 142 22.64 21.55 28.64
CA GLY A 142 23.34 22.84 28.63
C GLY A 142 24.87 22.65 28.61
N GLU A 143 25.60 23.33 29.50
CA GLU A 143 27.07 23.21 29.58
C GLU A 143 27.56 22.07 30.49
N ARG A 144 26.66 21.42 31.26
CA ARG A 144 27.03 20.35 32.19
C ARG A 144 26.93 18.98 31.53
N GLN A 145 28.00 18.20 31.66
CA GLN A 145 28.05 16.77 31.36
C GLN A 145 27.25 16.03 32.43
N VAL A 146 26.12 15.43 32.06
CA VAL A 146 25.23 14.75 33.01
C VAL A 146 25.49 13.26 33.03
N LEU A 147 25.82 12.66 31.89
CA LEU A 147 26.08 11.22 31.81
C LEU A 147 27.06 10.91 30.69
N THR A 148 28.01 10.01 30.99
CA THR A 148 28.95 9.49 30.01
C THR A 148 28.95 7.98 30.10
N LEU A 149 28.50 7.35 29.03
CA LEU A 149 28.65 5.92 28.82
C LEU A 149 29.98 5.69 28.12
N MET A 150 30.99 5.29 28.90
CA MET A 150 32.28 4.87 28.36
C MET A 150 32.16 3.45 27.82
N ASN A 151 32.68 3.23 26.61
CA ASN A 151 32.78 1.88 26.08
C ASN A 151 34.11 1.24 26.52
N THR A 152 34.04 0.07 27.17
CA THR A 152 35.23 -0.63 27.68
C THR A 152 35.77 -1.69 26.71
N ALA A 153 35.14 -1.89 25.54
CA ALA A 153 35.58 -2.87 24.57
C ALA A 153 36.70 -2.29 23.69
N GLN A 154 37.92 -2.82 23.84
CA GLN A 154 39.12 -2.30 23.18
C GLN A 154 39.30 -2.75 21.72
N ASN A 155 38.43 -3.64 21.20
CA ASN A 155 38.63 -4.29 19.89
C ASN A 155 37.36 -4.29 19.01
N GLU A 156 36.79 -3.11 18.80
CA GLU A 156 35.59 -2.93 17.98
C GLU A 156 35.92 -2.53 16.54
N THR A 157 35.28 -3.18 15.57
CA THR A 157 35.54 -2.96 14.14
C THR A 157 34.48 -2.12 13.44
N GLN A 158 33.25 -2.05 13.98
CA GLN A 158 32.16 -1.32 13.33
C GLN A 158 31.20 -0.70 14.35
N VAL A 159 31.13 0.63 14.33
CA VAL A 159 30.23 1.40 15.19
C VAL A 159 29.12 2.00 14.33
N HIS A 160 27.89 1.49 14.49
CA HIS A 160 26.71 2.09 13.86
C HIS A 160 25.98 2.98 14.86
N ARG A 161 26.02 4.28 14.59
CA ARG A 161 25.41 5.31 15.42
C ARG A 161 24.15 5.87 14.79
N ARG A 162 23.10 6.01 15.59
CA ARG A 162 21.87 6.70 15.20
C ARG A 162 21.49 7.70 16.28
N VAL A 163 21.33 8.95 15.87
CA VAL A 163 20.87 10.05 16.73
C VAL A 163 19.49 10.46 16.22
N SER A 164 18.48 10.43 17.09
CA SER A 164 17.16 11.02 16.86
C SER A 164 16.93 12.13 17.89
N ALA A 165 15.87 12.93 17.70
CA ALA A 165 15.54 14.03 18.60
C ALA A 165 15.36 13.59 20.08
N ASP A 166 14.97 12.33 20.30
CA ASP A 166 14.57 11.83 21.63
C ASP A 166 15.41 10.63 22.11
N ALA A 167 16.33 10.11 21.28
CA ALA A 167 17.13 8.94 21.62
C ALA A 167 18.49 8.87 20.89
N VAL A 168 19.47 8.24 21.54
CA VAL A 168 20.73 7.83 20.91
C VAL A 168 20.89 6.32 21.04
N SER A 169 21.14 5.68 19.90
CA SER A 169 21.51 4.27 19.86
C SER A 169 22.93 4.13 19.31
N ALA A 170 23.79 3.46 20.06
CA ALA A 170 25.09 3.01 19.59
C ALA A 170 25.11 1.49 19.52
N ARG A 171 25.50 0.95 18.36
CA ARG A 171 25.70 -0.47 18.14
C ARG A 171 27.17 -0.73 17.90
N TYR A 172 27.69 -1.68 18.65
CA TYR A 172 29.08 -2.05 18.64
C TYR A 172 29.22 -3.51 18.23
N LEU A 173 30.13 -3.79 17.31
CA LEU A 173 30.49 -5.13 16.89
C LEU A 173 31.91 -5.44 17.36
N ASP A 174 32.03 -6.42 18.25
CA ASP A 174 33.32 -6.96 18.70
C ASP A 174 33.91 -7.83 17.57
N ALA A 175 35.12 -7.48 17.13
CA ALA A 175 35.79 -8.13 16.03
C ALA A 175 36.23 -9.56 16.34
N ASP A 176 36.52 -9.86 17.60
CA ASP A 176 37.08 -11.14 18.04
C ASP A 176 35.97 -12.13 18.39
N THR A 177 34.89 -11.64 19.00
CA THR A 177 33.79 -12.50 19.47
C THR A 177 32.56 -12.48 18.57
N GLY A 178 32.44 -11.50 17.67
CA GLY A 178 31.25 -11.30 16.84
C GLY A 178 30.00 -10.86 17.62
N ASN A 179 30.16 -10.52 18.91
CA ASN A 179 29.07 -10.06 19.74
C ASN A 179 28.63 -8.65 19.37
N ILE A 180 27.32 -8.41 19.42
CA ILE A 180 26.72 -7.10 19.18
C ILE A 180 26.22 -6.52 20.49
N THR A 181 26.82 -5.40 20.91
CA THR A 181 26.35 -4.63 22.08
C THR A 181 25.54 -3.44 21.58
N VAL A 182 24.31 -3.29 22.08
CA VAL A 182 23.43 -2.17 21.73
C VAL A 182 23.11 -1.36 22.98
N ASN A 183 23.59 -0.12 23.01
CA ASN A 183 23.27 0.84 24.07
C ASN A 183 22.24 1.84 23.55
N ASN A 184 21.08 1.89 24.19
CA ASN A 184 20.02 2.86 23.91
C ASN A 184 19.89 3.83 25.09
N VAL A 185 20.04 5.12 24.82
CA VAL A 185 19.82 6.18 25.80
C VAL A 185 18.60 6.99 25.33
N TYR A 186 17.63 7.14 26.22
CA TYR A 186 16.40 7.89 25.98
C TYR A 186 16.41 9.17 26.82
N VAL A 187 15.94 10.28 26.23
CA VAL A 187 15.70 11.53 26.95
C VAL A 187 14.20 11.61 27.21
N GLN A 188 13.80 11.77 28.48
CA GLN A 188 12.40 11.89 28.90
C GLN A 188 12.11 13.30 29.42
#